data_AF-A0A6J0ZZL9-F1
#
_entry.id   AF-A0A6J0ZZL9-F1
#
_cell.length_a   1.000
_cell.length_b   1.000
_cell.length_c   1.000
_cell.angle_alpha   90.00
_cell.angle_beta   90.00
_cell.angle_gamma   90.00
#
_symmetry.space_group_name_H-M   'P 1'
#
loop_
_entity.id
_entity.type
_entity.pdbx_description
1 polymer ?
#
loop_
_entity_poly.entity_id
_entity_poly.type
_entity_poly.pdbx_seq_one_letter_code
_entity_poly.pdbx_strand_id
1 'polypeptide(L)'
;MSKTGALDLASGLGGKIEKTDVLSAVEKYEKYHVLYGGKEEARKANYTDMVNKYYDLVTSFYEFGWGESFHFAPRWNGESLRESIKRHEHFLALQLGLKPGHKVLDVGCGIGGPLREIARFSNIFS
;
A
#
# COMPACT_ATOMS: atom_id res chain seq x y z
N MET A 1 21.78 15.46 -17.55
CA MET A 1 21.69 14.60 -16.34
C MET A 1 20.43 14.98 -15.60
N SER A 2 19.38 14.17 -15.71
CA SER A 2 18.06 14.46 -15.10
C SER A 2 18.15 14.31 -13.58
N LYS A 3 17.63 15.29 -12.85
CA LYS A 3 17.52 15.26 -11.39
C LYS A 3 16.35 14.34 -11.01
N THR A 4 16.62 13.03 -10.92
CA THR A 4 15.68 12.05 -10.39
C THR A 4 15.57 12.24 -8.87
N GLY A 5 14.71 13.17 -8.44
CA GLY A 5 14.48 13.47 -7.02
C GLY A 5 13.47 12.51 -6.39
N ALA A 6 13.45 12.46 -5.05
CA ALA A 6 12.48 11.70 -4.25
C ALA A 6 11.01 11.95 -4.65
N LEU A 7 10.74 13.11 -5.23
CA LEU A 7 9.44 13.45 -5.82
C LEU A 7 9.11 12.50 -6.98
N ASP A 8 10.01 12.18 -7.90
CA ASP A 8 9.72 11.31 -9.05
C ASP A 8 9.38 9.86 -8.65
N LEU A 9 9.85 9.40 -7.47
CA LEU A 9 9.49 8.07 -6.93
C LEU A 9 8.03 7.97 -6.45
N ALA A 10 7.36 9.08 -6.15
CA ALA A 10 6.02 9.05 -5.58
C ALA A 10 4.87 8.92 -6.60
N SER A 11 5.14 8.97 -7.91
CA SER A 11 4.09 8.92 -8.96
C SER A 11 3.48 7.53 -9.20
N GLY A 12 4.00 6.48 -8.56
CA GLY A 12 3.50 5.10 -8.67
C GLY A 12 2.88 4.56 -7.39
N LEU A 13 2.65 5.41 -6.39
CA LEU A 13 2.08 5.05 -5.08
C LEU A 13 0.56 5.32 -5.12
N GLY A 14 -0.24 4.42 -4.55
CA GLY A 14 -1.70 4.51 -4.44
C GLY A 14 -2.20 5.46 -3.35
N GLY A 15 -1.30 6.08 -2.58
CA GLY A 15 -1.70 7.13 -1.63
C GLY A 15 -2.23 8.38 -2.35
N LYS A 16 -3.32 8.95 -1.82
CA LYS A 16 -4.08 10.05 -2.43
C LYS A 16 -3.45 11.44 -2.28
N ILE A 17 -2.25 11.53 -1.72
CA ILE A 17 -1.61 12.80 -1.41
C ILE A 17 -0.69 13.19 -2.56
N GLU A 18 -1.03 14.29 -3.23
CA GLU A 18 -0.17 14.90 -4.25
C GLU A 18 1.20 15.24 -3.67
N LYS A 19 2.24 15.13 -4.51
CA LYS A 19 3.64 15.32 -4.07
C LYS A 19 3.88 16.69 -3.40
N THR A 20 3.17 17.72 -3.82
CA THR A 20 3.24 19.08 -3.25
C THR A 20 2.64 19.17 -1.86
N ASP A 21 1.75 18.24 -1.52
CA ASP A 21 0.89 18.33 -0.34
C ASP A 21 1.41 17.47 0.82
N VAL A 22 2.38 16.57 0.54
CA VAL A 22 2.99 15.65 1.52
C VAL A 22 3.53 16.40 2.74
N LEU A 23 4.28 17.48 2.56
CA LEU A 23 4.85 18.25 3.67
C LEU A 23 3.75 18.82 4.56
N SER A 24 2.70 19.39 3.95
CA SER A 24 1.57 19.95 4.68
C SER A 24 0.74 18.89 5.40
N ALA A 25 0.69 17.66 4.85
CA ALA A 25 0.01 16.54 5.46
C ALA A 25 0.78 16.02 6.70
N VAL A 26 2.10 15.92 6.61
CA VAL A 26 2.99 15.55 7.73
C VAL A 26 2.88 16.57 8.86
N GLU A 27 3.00 17.87 8.57
CA GLU A 27 2.91 18.93 9.59
C GLU A 27 1.55 18.95 10.30
N LYS A 28 0.45 18.71 9.57
CA LYS A 28 -0.88 18.59 10.16
C LYS A 28 -1.00 17.33 11.02
N TYR A 29 -0.45 16.20 10.57
CA TYR A 29 -0.45 14.95 11.31
C TYR A 29 0.31 15.05 12.64
N GLU A 30 1.51 15.63 12.62
CA GLU A 30 2.34 15.83 13.81
C GLU A 30 1.62 16.68 14.87
N LYS A 31 0.90 17.72 14.46
CA LYS A 31 0.10 18.58 15.37
C LYS A 31 -1.03 17.83 16.10
N TYR A 32 -1.47 16.67 15.63
CA TYR A 32 -2.44 15.84 16.35
C TYR A 32 -1.82 15.01 17.49
N HIS A 33 -0.50 14.95 17.59
CA HIS A 33 0.20 14.19 18.62
C HIS A 33 0.44 15.06 19.85
N VAL A 34 0.21 14.48 21.04
CA VAL A 34 0.36 15.18 22.34
C VAL A 34 1.78 15.71 22.53
N LEU A 35 2.77 15.01 21.96
CA LEU A 35 4.18 15.42 21.92
C LEU A 35 4.44 16.76 21.20
N TYR A 36 3.54 17.19 20.30
CA TYR A 36 3.71 18.40 19.48
C TYR A 36 2.56 19.42 19.63
N GLY A 37 1.74 19.31 20.69
CA GLY A 37 0.79 20.38 21.09
C GLY A 37 -0.69 20.17 20.73
N GLY A 38 -1.15 18.95 20.47
CA GLY A 38 -2.57 18.67 20.21
C GLY A 38 -3.46 18.73 21.47
N LYS A 39 -4.47 19.62 21.51
CA LYS A 39 -5.54 19.60 22.54
C LYS A 39 -6.52 18.45 22.29
N GLU A 40 -7.00 17.81 23.35
CA GLU A 40 -7.86 16.62 23.26
C GLU A 40 -9.16 16.89 22.48
N GLU A 41 -9.79 18.04 22.69
CA GLU A 41 -11.03 18.46 22.05
C GLU A 41 -10.85 18.66 20.54
N ALA A 42 -9.73 19.26 20.13
CA ALA A 42 -9.41 19.48 18.71
C ALA A 42 -9.09 18.17 17.98
N ARG A 43 -8.49 17.18 18.67
CA ARG A 43 -8.30 15.82 18.14
C ARG A 43 -9.63 15.09 17.95
N LYS A 44 -10.53 15.16 18.94
CA LYS A 44 -11.85 14.54 18.84
C LYS A 44 -12.68 15.13 17.71
N ALA A 45 -12.66 16.46 17.56
CA ALA A 45 -13.37 17.15 16.49
C ALA A 45 -12.84 16.83 15.08
N ASN A 46 -11.54 16.49 14.95
CA ASN A 46 -10.88 16.23 13.67
C ASN A 46 -10.38 14.78 13.54
N TYR A 47 -10.95 13.85 14.31
CA TYR A 47 -10.44 12.48 14.42
C TYR A 47 -10.47 11.76 13.06
N THR A 48 -11.55 11.92 12.30
CA THR A 48 -11.69 11.36 10.94
C THR A 48 -10.61 11.88 10.00
N ASP A 49 -10.29 13.18 10.05
CA ASP A 49 -9.27 13.80 9.19
C ASP A 49 -7.85 13.35 9.60
N MET A 50 -7.57 13.22 10.90
CA MET A 50 -6.31 12.66 11.40
C MET A 50 -6.12 11.21 10.96
N VAL A 51 -7.15 10.36 11.10
CA VAL A 51 -7.10 8.95 10.71
C VAL A 51 -6.91 8.81 9.20
N ASN A 52 -7.67 9.57 8.39
CA ASN A 52 -7.52 9.53 6.94
C ASN A 52 -6.10 9.94 6.51
N LYS A 53 -5.56 11.02 7.07
CA LYS A 53 -4.18 11.47 6.76
C LYS A 53 -3.12 10.48 7.20
N TYR A 54 -3.31 9.80 8.33
CA TYR A 54 -2.41 8.72 8.75
C TYR A 54 -2.39 7.63 7.69
N TYR A 55 -3.55 7.10 7.29
CA TYR A 55 -3.61 6.03 6.31
C TYR A 55 -3.13 6.46 4.92
N ASP A 56 -3.42 7.69 4.49
CA ASP A 56 -2.92 8.20 3.21
C ASP A 56 -1.39 8.34 3.20
N LEU A 57 -0.80 8.89 4.28
CA LEU A 57 0.65 9.06 4.40
C LEU A 57 1.39 7.72 4.56
N VAL A 58 0.83 6.85 5.40
CA VAL A 58 1.39 5.54 5.72
C VAL A 58 1.31 4.60 4.52
N THR A 59 0.23 4.65 3.75
CA THR A 59 0.09 3.87 2.51
C THR A 59 1.17 4.27 1.51
N SER A 60 1.35 5.58 1.24
CA SER A 60 2.43 6.05 0.37
C SER A 60 3.82 5.62 0.85
N PHE A 61 4.07 5.73 2.17
CA PHE A 61 5.38 5.39 2.71
C PHE A 61 5.67 3.87 2.64
N TYR A 62 4.67 3.03 2.90
CA TYR A 62 4.83 1.58 2.80
C TYR A 62 4.93 1.11 1.35
N GLU A 63 4.17 1.67 0.43
CA GLU A 63 4.32 1.36 -0.99
C GLU A 63 5.69 1.77 -1.52
N PHE A 64 6.25 2.88 -1.02
CA PHE A 64 7.60 3.30 -1.38
C PHE A 64 8.66 2.31 -0.87
N GLY A 65 8.53 1.85 0.39
CA GLY A 65 9.53 0.97 1.00
C GLY A 65 9.40 -0.52 0.61
N TRP A 66 8.18 -1.01 0.42
CA TRP A 66 7.86 -2.44 0.27
C TRP A 66 7.08 -2.78 -1.01
N GLY A 67 6.68 -1.77 -1.81
CA GLY A 67 5.86 -1.98 -3.01
C GLY A 67 4.41 -2.32 -2.68
N GLU A 68 3.70 -2.88 -3.66
CA GLU A 68 2.27 -3.15 -3.55
C GLU A 68 1.90 -4.38 -2.71
N SER A 69 2.87 -5.25 -2.38
CA SER A 69 2.66 -6.49 -1.61
C SER A 69 3.50 -6.47 -0.33
N PHE A 70 2.82 -6.56 0.82
CA PHE A 70 3.46 -6.55 2.15
C PHE A 70 3.87 -7.93 2.66
N HIS A 71 3.73 -8.97 1.82
CA HIS A 71 4.23 -10.31 2.12
C HIS A 71 5.53 -10.60 1.36
N PHE A 72 6.29 -11.58 1.85
CA PHE A 72 7.53 -12.02 1.20
C PHE A 72 7.38 -13.40 0.57
N ALA A 73 8.24 -13.68 -0.40
CA ALA A 73 8.36 -14.98 -1.03
C ALA A 73 9.85 -15.40 -1.10
N PRO A 74 10.16 -16.70 -1.01
CA PRO A 74 11.51 -17.19 -1.30
C PRO A 74 11.92 -16.80 -2.72
N ARG A 75 13.14 -16.26 -2.87
CA ARG A 75 13.69 -15.85 -4.18
C ARG A 75 14.55 -16.96 -4.77
N TRP A 76 14.39 -17.19 -6.07
CA TRP A 76 15.33 -18.00 -6.84
C TRP A 76 16.51 -17.17 -7.34
N ASN A 77 17.59 -17.86 -7.74
CA ASN A 77 18.75 -17.18 -8.29
C ASN A 77 18.37 -16.49 -9.61
N GLY A 78 18.71 -15.21 -9.74
CA GLY A 78 18.34 -14.37 -10.89
C GLY A 78 16.93 -13.78 -10.85
N GLU A 79 16.12 -14.07 -9.81
CA GLU A 79 14.75 -13.56 -9.67
C GLU A 79 14.73 -12.24 -8.87
N SER A 80 14.02 -11.22 -9.37
CA SER A 80 13.78 -10.00 -8.60
C SER A 80 12.81 -10.25 -7.44
N LEU A 81 12.80 -9.36 -6.43
CA LEU A 81 11.83 -9.44 -5.33
C LEU A 81 10.38 -9.45 -5.85
N ARG A 82 10.07 -8.57 -6.81
CA ARG A 82 8.73 -8.48 -7.40
C ARG A 82 8.33 -9.76 -8.13
N GLU A 83 9.24 -10.36 -8.89
CA GLU A 83 8.97 -11.63 -9.59
C GLU A 83 8.73 -12.77 -8.61
N SER A 84 9.51 -12.85 -7.52
CA SER A 84 9.32 -13.90 -6.51
C SER A 84 7.97 -13.84 -5.81
N ILE A 85 7.50 -12.62 -5.52
CA ILE A 85 6.20 -12.33 -4.92
C ILE A 85 5.09 -12.77 -5.88
N LYS A 86 5.14 -12.33 -7.15
CA LYS A 86 4.15 -12.72 -8.18
C LYS A 86 4.11 -14.22 -8.39
N ARG A 87 5.27 -14.88 -8.48
CA ARG A 87 5.34 -16.33 -8.63
C ARG A 87 4.68 -17.05 -7.46
N HIS A 88 4.90 -16.57 -6.23
CA HIS A 88 4.27 -17.15 -5.06
C HIS A 88 2.74 -16.95 -5.05
N GLU A 89 2.28 -15.75 -5.43
CA GLU A 89 0.86 -15.43 -5.60
C GLU A 89 0.20 -16.34 -6.67
N HIS A 90 0.87 -16.55 -7.82
CA HIS A 90 0.39 -17.47 -8.86
C HIS A 90 0.36 -18.92 -8.38
N PHE A 91 1.37 -19.35 -7.63
CA PHE A 91 1.39 -20.67 -7.00
C PHE A 91 0.19 -20.84 -6.05
N LEU A 92 -0.12 -19.87 -5.20
CA LEU A 92 -1.29 -19.92 -4.32
C LEU A 92 -2.60 -20.02 -5.13
N ALA A 93 -2.74 -19.24 -6.20
CA ALA A 93 -3.91 -19.31 -7.07
C ALA A 93 -4.11 -20.72 -7.68
N LEU A 94 -3.02 -21.36 -8.10
CA LEU A 94 -3.03 -22.73 -8.63
C LEU A 94 -3.33 -23.78 -7.54
N GLN A 95 -2.73 -23.66 -6.35
CA GLN A 95 -2.99 -24.58 -5.24
C GLN A 95 -4.44 -24.52 -4.76
N LEU A 96 -5.04 -23.32 -4.77
CA LEU A 96 -6.45 -23.12 -4.44
C LEU A 96 -7.40 -23.56 -5.58
N GLY A 97 -6.86 -23.87 -6.77
CA GLY A 97 -7.66 -24.28 -7.93
C GLY A 97 -8.66 -23.19 -8.37
N LEU A 98 -8.25 -21.92 -8.30
CA LEU A 98 -9.12 -20.78 -8.62
C LEU A 98 -9.54 -20.81 -10.10
N LYS A 99 -10.82 -20.48 -10.36
CA LYS A 99 -11.43 -20.46 -11.68
C LYS A 99 -12.37 -19.26 -11.82
N PRO A 100 -12.65 -18.81 -13.05
CA PRO A 100 -13.65 -17.79 -13.31
C PRO A 100 -14.97 -18.07 -12.59
N GLY A 101 -15.54 -17.03 -11.96
CA GLY A 101 -16.80 -17.10 -11.21
C GLY A 101 -16.67 -17.56 -9.75
N HIS A 102 -15.48 -17.95 -9.29
CA HIS A 102 -15.27 -18.22 -7.87
C HIS A 102 -15.35 -16.93 -7.03
N LYS A 103 -15.99 -17.02 -5.86
CA LYS A 103 -15.95 -15.97 -4.83
C LYS A 103 -14.80 -16.25 -3.87
N VAL A 104 -13.88 -15.30 -3.74
CA VAL A 104 -12.66 -15.43 -2.94
C VAL A 104 -12.64 -14.36 -1.85
N LEU A 105 -12.22 -14.73 -0.64
CA LEU A 105 -12.01 -13.82 0.48
C LEU A 105 -10.51 -13.79 0.82
N ASP A 106 -9.94 -12.59 0.83
CA ASP A 106 -8.57 -12.34 1.31
C ASP A 106 -8.63 -11.74 2.72
N VAL A 107 -8.32 -12.55 3.72
CA VAL A 107 -8.32 -12.14 5.14
C VAL A 107 -6.94 -11.60 5.50
N GLY A 108 -6.88 -10.31 5.83
CA GLY A 108 -5.60 -9.62 6.01
C GLY A 108 -5.02 -9.09 4.70
N CYS A 109 -5.89 -8.62 3.80
CA CYS A 109 -5.54 -8.20 2.44
C CYS A 109 -4.58 -7.00 2.36
N GLY A 110 -4.31 -6.29 3.46
CA GLY A 110 -3.49 -5.09 3.47
C GLY A 110 -4.03 -4.06 2.48
N ILE A 111 -3.17 -3.58 1.57
CA ILE A 111 -3.55 -2.68 0.48
C ILE A 111 -4.01 -3.41 -0.79
N GLY A 112 -4.18 -4.74 -0.72
CA GLY A 112 -4.80 -5.58 -1.75
C GLY A 112 -3.87 -6.05 -2.87
N GLY A 113 -2.56 -5.81 -2.81
CA GLY A 113 -1.61 -6.23 -3.86
C GLY A 113 -1.72 -7.70 -4.25
N PRO A 114 -1.57 -8.64 -3.29
CA PRO A 114 -1.63 -10.07 -3.60
C PRO A 114 -2.94 -10.51 -4.25
N LEU A 115 -4.09 -10.09 -3.69
CA LEU A 115 -5.38 -10.45 -4.28
C LEU A 115 -5.57 -9.88 -5.69
N ARG A 116 -5.10 -8.65 -5.96
CA ARG A 116 -5.17 -8.07 -7.32
C ARG A 116 -4.35 -8.88 -8.33
N GLU A 117 -3.15 -9.32 -7.96
CA GLU A 117 -2.32 -10.17 -8.84
C GLU A 117 -2.97 -11.55 -9.03
N ILE A 118 -3.39 -12.20 -7.94
CA ILE A 118 -4.08 -13.50 -7.97
C ILE A 118 -5.31 -13.42 -8.87
N ALA A 119 -6.12 -12.38 -8.72
CA ALA A 119 -7.35 -12.23 -9.47
C ALA A 119 -7.09 -12.03 -10.97
N ARG A 120 -6.06 -11.25 -11.31
CA ARG A 120 -5.62 -11.05 -12.70
C ARG A 120 -5.10 -12.35 -13.31
N PHE A 121 -4.30 -13.12 -12.57
CA PHE A 121 -3.71 -14.38 -13.04
C PHE A 121 -4.78 -15.48 -13.22
N SER A 122 -5.71 -15.62 -12.27
CA SER A 122 -6.73 -16.68 -12.27
C SER A 122 -8.04 -16.32 -12.96
N ASN A 123 -8.18 -15.07 -13.40
CA ASN A 123 -9.37 -14.55 -14.08
C ASN A 123 -10.68 -14.75 -13.31
N ILE A 124 -10.66 -14.55 -11.98
CA ILE A 124 -11.83 -14.78 -11.11
C ILE A 124 -12.91 -13.70 -11.23
N PHE A 125 -12.54 -12.46 -11.60
CA PHE A 125 -13.48 -11.37 -11.85
C PHE A 125 -13.72 -11.25 -13.36
N SER A 126 -14.93 -11.61 -13.80
CA SER A 126 -15.43 -11.39 -15.17
C SER A 126 -16.48 -10.29 -15.18
#